data_AF-A0A6J0ZBJ2-F1
#
_entry.id   AF-A0A6J0ZBJ2-F1
#
_cell.length_a   1.000
_cell.length_b   1.000
_cell.length_c   1.000
_cell.angle_alpha   90.00
_cell.angle_beta   90.00
_cell.angle_gamma   90.00
#
_symmetry.space_group_name_H-M   'P 1'
#
loop_
_entity.id
_entity.type
_entity.pdbx_description
1 polymer ?
#
loop_
_entity_poly.entity_id
_entity_poly.type
_entity_poly.pdbx_seq_one_letter_code
_entity_poly.pdbx_strand_id
1 'polypeptide(L)'
;MKAISLFFLVGFIGEFQVFSSASLPINCQWGSYAPWSECNGCTKTQTRRRSIAVYGQYGGHSCVGSAFETQPCKPTRGCPTEEGCGERFRCFSGQCISTSLVCNGDSDCEEDGADEDRCEDAESRPACDRDKPPPNIELTGLGYNALTGQFRNQVLNTKSFGGQCRKVYSVDGRDFYRLSGNILSYTFQVLNYRFNFFLV
;
A
#
# COMPACT_ATOMS: atom_id res chain seq x y z
N MET A 1 51.37 42.22 60.23
CA MET A 1 50.60 40.99 60.46
C MET A 1 49.24 41.21 59.79
N LYS A 2 49.02 40.65 58.58
CA LYS A 2 48.14 39.48 58.29
C LYS A 2 46.74 39.65 58.94
N ALA A 3 45.61 39.66 58.24
CA ALA A 3 45.14 38.73 57.19
C ALA A 3 44.04 39.42 56.32
N ILE A 4 44.07 39.38 54.98
CA ILE A 4 43.48 38.36 54.06
C ILE A 4 41.95 38.33 54.19
N SER A 5 41.23 39.06 53.33
CA SER A 5 40.65 38.62 52.04
C SER A 5 39.38 37.76 52.20
N LEU A 6 38.23 38.29 51.74
CA LEU A 6 37.30 37.59 50.85
C LEU A 6 36.22 38.60 50.37
N PHE A 7 36.48 39.27 49.24
CA PHE A 7 35.44 39.94 48.47
C PHE A 7 34.73 38.85 47.65
N PHE A 8 33.55 38.41 48.11
CA PHE A 8 32.66 37.63 47.27
C PHE A 8 32.10 38.55 46.18
N LEU A 9 32.69 38.44 44.99
CA LEU A 9 32.07 38.84 43.73
C LEU A 9 30.72 38.12 43.66
N VAL A 10 29.64 38.84 43.97
CA VAL A 10 28.29 38.46 43.56
C VAL A 10 28.29 38.63 42.05
N GLY A 11 28.66 37.54 41.36
CA GLY A 11 28.50 37.41 39.93
C GLY A 11 27.04 37.68 39.63
N PHE A 12 26.79 38.77 38.91
CA PHE A 12 25.54 38.98 38.20
C PHE A 12 25.29 37.70 37.42
N ILE A 13 24.36 36.88 37.91
CA ILE A 13 23.73 35.85 37.12
C ILE A 13 22.96 36.68 36.10
N GLY A 14 23.63 36.98 34.98
CA GLY A 14 22.96 37.57 33.85
C GLY A 14 21.74 36.71 33.61
N GLU A 15 20.57 37.33 33.69
CA GLU A 15 19.40 36.79 33.04
C GLU A 15 19.83 36.54 31.60
N PHE A 16 20.22 35.31 31.30
CA PHE A 16 20.05 34.78 29.98
C PHE A 16 18.53 34.83 29.79
N GLN A 17 18.06 35.98 29.31
CA GLN A 17 16.90 36.05 28.45
C GLN A 17 17.24 35.04 27.37
N VAL A 18 16.79 33.79 27.56
CA VAL A 18 16.65 32.85 26.48
C VAL A 18 15.73 33.59 25.53
N PHE A 19 16.33 34.28 24.55
CA PHE A 19 15.61 34.85 23.44
C PHE A 19 14.93 33.65 22.79
N SER A 20 13.69 33.39 23.20
CA SER A 20 12.77 32.60 22.43
C SER A 20 12.52 33.45 21.20
N SER A 21 13.41 33.34 20.22
CA SER A 21 13.17 33.91 18.91
C SER A 21 11.99 33.12 18.34
N ALA A 22 10.78 33.62 18.56
CA ALA A 22 9.60 33.08 17.91
C ALA A 22 9.84 33.22 16.40
N SER A 23 10.06 32.10 15.72
CA SER A 23 10.24 32.06 14.29
C SER A 23 8.97 32.56 13.61
N LEU A 24 9.13 33.47 12.64
CA LEU A 24 7.98 34.07 11.94
C LEU A 24 7.21 32.99 11.16
N PRO A 25 5.87 33.02 11.18
CA PRO A 25 5.05 32.07 10.46
C PRO A 25 5.30 32.19 8.95
N ILE A 26 5.53 31.05 8.29
CA ILE A 26 5.69 30.97 6.84
C ILE A 26 4.42 30.36 6.28
N ASN A 27 3.70 31.11 5.44
CA ASN A 27 2.50 30.63 4.79
C ASN A 27 2.86 29.80 3.55
N CYS A 28 2.09 28.75 3.30
CA CYS A 28 2.26 27.89 2.15
C CYS A 28 2.03 28.64 0.83
N GLN A 29 2.85 28.37 -0.19
CA GLN A 29 2.73 28.94 -1.53
C GLN A 29 2.79 27.85 -2.61
N TRP A 30 1.83 27.89 -3.52
CA TRP A 30 1.80 27.02 -4.69
C TRP A 30 2.81 27.46 -5.74
N GLY A 31 3.42 26.50 -6.43
CA GLY A 31 4.07 26.75 -7.70
C GLY A 31 3.05 26.90 -8.85
N SER A 32 3.54 27.32 -10.00
CA SER A 32 2.76 27.32 -11.24
C SER A 32 2.32 25.90 -11.61
N TYR A 33 1.16 25.80 -12.26
CA TYR A 33 0.73 24.53 -12.84
C TYR A 33 1.66 24.08 -13.97
N ALA A 34 1.89 22.77 -14.02
CA ALA A 34 2.45 22.12 -15.20
C ALA A 34 1.49 22.25 -16.40
N PRO A 35 1.98 22.00 -17.63
CA PRO A 35 1.11 21.84 -18.80
C PRO A 35 0.03 20.76 -18.57
N TRP A 36 -1.06 20.86 -19.33
CA TRP A 36 -2.11 19.85 -19.31
C TRP A 36 -1.58 18.50 -19.79
N SER A 37 -2.03 17.42 -19.14
CA SER A 37 -1.78 16.06 -19.63
C SER A 37 -2.48 15.81 -20.96
N GLU A 38 -2.10 14.72 -21.63
CA GLU A 38 -2.92 14.13 -22.67
C GLU A 38 -4.34 13.83 -22.15
N CYS A 39 -5.30 13.87 -23.07
CA CYS A 39 -6.70 13.58 -22.77
C CYS A 39 -6.93 12.08 -22.60
N ASN A 40 -7.52 11.67 -21.48
CA ASN A 40 -7.84 10.26 -21.22
C ASN A 40 -9.00 9.80 -22.13
N GLY A 41 -8.77 8.73 -22.90
CA GLY A 41 -9.75 8.18 -23.85
C GLY A 41 -11.02 7.58 -23.23
N CYS A 42 -10.94 7.13 -21.97
CA CYS A 42 -12.06 6.51 -21.25
C CYS A 42 -12.90 7.55 -20.51
N THR A 43 -12.25 8.42 -19.73
CA THR A 43 -12.96 9.43 -18.91
C THR A 43 -13.24 10.74 -19.66
N LYS A 44 -12.58 10.97 -20.80
CA LYS A 44 -12.68 12.21 -21.61
C LYS A 44 -12.26 13.46 -20.82
N THR A 45 -11.29 13.31 -19.93
CA THR A 45 -10.75 14.37 -19.08
C THR A 45 -9.24 14.45 -19.17
N GLN A 46 -8.70 15.64 -18.97
CA GLN A 46 -7.26 15.90 -18.83
C GLN A 46 -7.00 16.53 -17.47
N THR A 47 -5.82 16.27 -16.92
CA THR A 47 -5.43 16.72 -15.59
C THR A 47 -4.12 17.47 -15.66
N ARG A 48 -4.00 18.55 -14.90
CA ARG A 48 -2.72 19.21 -14.63
C ARG A 48 -2.40 19.17 -13.15
N ARG A 49 -1.11 19.20 -12.82
CA ARG A 49 -0.61 19.19 -11.44
C ARG A 49 0.22 20.44 -11.16
N ARG A 50 0.23 20.87 -9.91
CA ARG A 50 1.19 21.83 -9.36
C ARG A 50 1.83 21.27 -8.10
N SER A 51 3.05 21.71 -7.82
CA SER A 51 3.76 21.35 -6.59
C SER A 51 3.73 22.52 -5.62
N ILE A 52 3.90 22.23 -4.32
CA ILE A 52 4.09 23.28 -3.31
C ILE A 52 5.51 23.84 -3.50
N ALA A 53 5.62 25.15 -3.74
CA ALA A 53 6.91 25.83 -3.88
C ALA A 53 7.49 26.20 -2.50
N VAL A 54 6.62 26.62 -1.58
CA VAL A 54 6.98 26.92 -0.19
C VAL A 54 6.00 26.21 0.73
N TYR A 55 6.51 25.31 1.57
CA TYR A 55 5.69 24.63 2.58
C TYR A 55 5.42 25.55 3.77
N GLY A 56 4.23 25.44 4.37
CA GLY A 56 3.88 26.20 5.57
C GLY A 56 4.71 25.76 6.77
N GLN A 57 5.23 26.71 7.56
CA GLN A 57 6.06 26.46 8.75
C GLN A 57 5.72 27.40 9.89
N TYR A 58 6.11 27.03 11.12
CA TYR A 58 6.03 27.85 12.33
C TYR A 58 4.63 28.44 12.59
N GLY A 59 3.59 27.62 12.41
CA GLY A 59 2.20 28.05 12.62
C GLY A 59 1.60 28.88 11.47
N GLY A 60 2.29 29.02 10.34
CA GLY A 60 1.72 29.59 9.12
C GLY A 60 0.64 28.71 8.50
N HIS A 61 -0.16 29.29 7.60
CA HIS A 61 -1.31 28.62 6.99
C HIS A 61 -0.88 27.52 5.99
N SER A 62 -1.61 26.40 6.01
CA SER A 62 -1.52 25.36 4.99
C SER A 62 -2.02 25.87 3.64
N CYS A 63 -1.55 25.28 2.54
CA CYS A 63 -2.02 25.65 1.21
C CYS A 63 -3.52 25.38 1.07
N VAL A 64 -4.25 26.35 0.52
CA VAL A 64 -5.68 26.23 0.19
C VAL A 64 -5.83 25.87 -1.29
N GLY A 65 -6.81 25.01 -1.60
CA GLY A 65 -7.08 24.51 -2.94
C GLY A 65 -6.35 23.20 -3.27
N SER A 66 -6.66 22.62 -4.43
CA SER A 66 -6.15 21.31 -4.86
C SER A 66 -4.76 21.40 -5.50
N ALA A 67 -3.98 20.33 -5.39
CA ALA A 67 -2.74 20.14 -6.17
C ALA A 67 -3.02 19.72 -7.62
N PHE A 68 -4.23 19.22 -7.88
CA PHE A 68 -4.70 18.73 -9.18
C PHE A 68 -5.91 19.52 -9.66
N GLU A 69 -5.96 19.73 -10.97
CA GLU A 69 -7.12 20.32 -11.64
C GLU A 69 -7.48 19.45 -12.84
N THR A 70 -8.76 19.16 -13.00
CA THR A 70 -9.28 18.29 -14.05
C THR A 70 -10.33 19.04 -14.86
N GLN A 71 -10.27 18.88 -16.18
CA GLN A 71 -11.21 19.50 -17.11
C GLN A 71 -11.59 18.55 -18.25
N PRO A 72 -12.76 18.74 -18.90
CA PRO A 72 -13.15 17.97 -20.07
C PRO A 72 -12.21 18.23 -21.26
N CYS A 73 -12.05 17.23 -22.13
CA CYS A 73 -11.25 17.31 -23.33
C CYS A 73 -11.75 16.35 -24.43
N LYS A 74 -11.21 16.49 -25.64
CA LYS A 74 -11.47 15.56 -26.75
C LYS A 74 -10.26 14.64 -26.92
N PRO A 75 -10.38 13.33 -26.69
CA PRO A 75 -9.25 12.43 -26.77
C PRO A 75 -8.89 12.10 -28.21
N THR A 76 -7.60 12.06 -28.49
CA THR A 76 -7.04 11.67 -29.81
C THR A 76 -7.02 10.14 -29.96
N ARG A 77 -6.96 9.41 -28.85
CA ARG A 77 -7.00 7.94 -28.79
C ARG A 77 -8.25 7.49 -28.04
N GLY A 78 -8.89 6.42 -28.52
CA GLY A 78 -10.02 5.80 -27.82
C GLY A 78 -9.60 5.24 -26.46
N CYS A 79 -10.58 4.91 -25.63
CA CYS A 79 -10.32 4.05 -24.48
C CYS A 79 -9.74 2.73 -25.00
N PRO A 80 -8.60 2.23 -24.48
CA PRO A 80 -8.12 0.92 -24.85
C PRO A 80 -9.21 -0.10 -24.50
N THR A 81 -9.92 -0.57 -25.52
CA THR A 81 -10.80 -1.74 -25.39
C THR A 81 -9.92 -2.91 -25.07
N GLU A 82 -10.26 -3.64 -24.01
CA GLU A 82 -9.57 -4.87 -23.65
C GLU A 82 -9.58 -5.80 -24.85
N GLU A 83 -8.43 -5.97 -25.48
CA GLU A 83 -8.19 -7.14 -26.31
C GLU A 83 -8.52 -8.34 -25.43
N GLY A 84 -9.49 -9.13 -25.90
CA GLY A 84 -10.08 -10.21 -25.11
C GLY A 84 -9.01 -11.13 -24.55
N CYS A 85 -9.40 -11.82 -23.47
CA CYS A 85 -8.61 -12.76 -22.67
C CYS A 85 -7.80 -13.82 -23.44
N GLY A 86 -7.84 -13.86 -24.78
CA GLY A 86 -7.19 -14.84 -25.62
C GLY A 86 -7.74 -16.22 -25.30
N GLU A 87 -6.86 -17.13 -24.92
CA GLU A 87 -7.19 -18.50 -24.49
C GLU A 87 -7.46 -18.61 -22.97
N ARG A 88 -7.50 -17.49 -22.24
CA ARG A 88 -7.75 -17.44 -20.79
C ARG A 88 -9.25 -17.29 -20.49
N PHE A 89 -9.65 -17.71 -19.29
CA PHE A 89 -11.01 -17.52 -18.80
C PHE A 89 -11.17 -16.08 -18.26
N ARG A 90 -12.30 -15.44 -18.58
CA ARG A 90 -12.59 -14.06 -18.20
C ARG A 90 -13.64 -14.03 -17.10
N CYS A 91 -13.26 -13.50 -15.94
CA CYS A 91 -14.17 -13.21 -14.83
C CYS A 91 -15.16 -12.08 -15.18
N PHE A 92 -16.27 -11.96 -14.46
CA PHE A 92 -17.20 -10.83 -14.63
C PHE A 92 -16.57 -9.48 -14.27
N SER A 93 -15.63 -9.50 -13.31
CA SER A 93 -14.77 -8.35 -12.98
C SER A 93 -13.88 -7.88 -14.14
N GLY A 94 -13.69 -8.71 -15.17
CA GLY A 94 -12.82 -8.46 -16.32
C GLY A 94 -11.43 -9.09 -16.16
N GLN A 95 -11.10 -9.64 -15.00
CA GLN A 95 -9.83 -10.34 -14.77
C GLN A 95 -9.71 -11.59 -15.65
N CYS A 96 -8.48 -11.84 -16.11
CA CYS A 96 -8.14 -12.95 -16.98
C CYS A 96 -7.29 -13.99 -16.26
N ILE A 97 -7.82 -15.20 -16.08
CA ILE A 97 -7.17 -16.30 -15.36
C ILE A 97 -6.92 -17.51 -16.28
N SER A 98 -5.98 -18.38 -15.91
CA SER A 98 -5.73 -19.60 -16.65
C SER A 98 -6.97 -20.51 -16.65
N THR A 99 -7.28 -21.17 -17.76
CA THR A 99 -8.37 -22.15 -17.84
C THR A 99 -8.18 -23.34 -16.91
N SER A 100 -6.94 -23.61 -16.49
CA SER A 100 -6.61 -24.63 -15.48
C SER A 100 -7.14 -24.31 -14.08
N LEU A 101 -7.56 -23.06 -13.85
CA LEU A 101 -8.07 -22.58 -12.56
C LEU A 101 -9.59 -22.60 -12.50
N VAL A 102 -10.27 -22.87 -13.61
CA VAL A 102 -11.73 -22.96 -13.65
C VAL A 102 -12.17 -24.28 -13.02
N CYS A 103 -13.15 -24.21 -12.12
CA CYS A 103 -13.70 -25.35 -11.40
C CYS A 103 -12.65 -26.17 -10.64
N ASN A 104 -11.63 -25.49 -10.12
CA ASN A 104 -10.58 -26.12 -9.33
C ASN A 104 -10.89 -26.10 -7.81
N GLY A 105 -12.06 -25.60 -7.41
CA GLY A 105 -12.49 -25.48 -6.02
C GLY A 105 -11.93 -24.28 -5.26
N ASP A 106 -11.15 -23.42 -5.93
CA ASP A 106 -10.59 -22.18 -5.39
C ASP A 106 -11.25 -20.97 -6.07
N SER A 107 -11.55 -19.90 -5.32
CA SER A 107 -11.99 -18.64 -5.93
C SER A 107 -10.79 -17.88 -6.50
N ASP A 108 -10.44 -18.12 -7.76
CA ASP A 108 -9.35 -17.44 -8.46
C ASP A 108 -9.80 -16.15 -9.16
N CYS A 109 -11.10 -15.97 -9.45
CA CYS A 109 -11.67 -14.67 -9.79
C CYS A 109 -11.82 -13.80 -8.52
N GLU A 110 -10.84 -12.93 -8.26
CA GLU A 110 -10.60 -12.29 -6.95
C GLU A 110 -11.80 -11.55 -6.34
N GLU A 111 -12.64 -10.95 -7.18
CA GLU A 111 -13.77 -10.11 -6.75
C GLU A 111 -15.12 -10.83 -6.82
N ASP A 112 -15.25 -11.82 -7.70
CA ASP A 112 -16.53 -12.36 -8.13
C ASP A 112 -16.66 -13.89 -8.10
N GLY A 113 -15.57 -14.65 -8.03
CA GLY A 113 -15.59 -16.12 -7.93
C GLY A 113 -16.23 -16.84 -9.14
N ALA A 114 -16.33 -16.15 -10.28
CA ALA A 114 -17.04 -16.61 -11.47
C ALA A 114 -16.46 -17.88 -12.11
N ASP A 115 -15.23 -18.21 -11.77
CA ASP A 115 -14.50 -19.40 -12.20
C ASP A 115 -14.99 -20.69 -11.53
N GLU A 116 -15.71 -20.57 -10.42
CA GLU A 116 -16.34 -21.67 -9.69
C GLU A 116 -17.87 -21.69 -9.88
N ASP A 117 -18.40 -20.77 -10.69
CA ASP A 117 -19.82 -20.74 -11.04
C ASP A 117 -20.13 -21.80 -12.11
N ARG A 118 -21.14 -22.63 -11.85
CA ARG A 118 -21.68 -23.65 -12.78
C ARG A 118 -20.73 -24.80 -13.10
N CYS A 119 -19.90 -25.19 -12.16
CA CYS A 119 -19.13 -26.43 -12.26
C CYS A 119 -20.04 -27.65 -12.14
N GLU A 120 -20.07 -28.50 -13.18
CA GLU A 120 -20.66 -29.83 -13.07
C GLU A 120 -19.71 -30.78 -12.33
N ASP A 121 -20.23 -31.81 -11.66
CA ASP A 121 -19.42 -32.76 -10.87
C ASP A 121 -18.31 -33.44 -11.70
N ALA A 122 -18.50 -33.58 -13.02
CA ALA A 122 -17.52 -34.15 -13.95
C ALA A 122 -16.36 -33.19 -14.29
N GLU A 123 -16.56 -31.90 -14.10
CA GLU A 123 -15.61 -30.83 -14.42
C GLU A 123 -14.88 -30.31 -13.18
N SER A 124 -15.43 -30.56 -11.99
CA SER A 124 -14.79 -30.24 -10.72
C SER A 124 -13.48 -31.01 -10.55
N ARG A 125 -12.39 -30.25 -10.41
CA ARG A 125 -11.04 -30.78 -10.15
C ARG A 125 -10.43 -30.07 -8.95
N PRO A 126 -10.90 -30.38 -7.71
CA PRO A 126 -10.41 -29.73 -6.51
C PRO A 126 -8.88 -29.76 -6.42
N ALA A 127 -8.25 -28.60 -6.36
CA ALA A 127 -6.79 -28.47 -6.30
C ALA A 127 -6.24 -28.97 -4.96
N CYS A 128 -7.02 -28.85 -3.90
CA CYS A 128 -6.64 -29.20 -2.54
C CYS A 128 -7.85 -29.67 -1.72
N ASP A 129 -7.58 -30.32 -0.59
CA ASP A 129 -8.57 -30.80 0.38
C ASP A 129 -8.88 -29.77 1.49
N ARG A 130 -8.08 -28.69 1.60
CA ARG A 130 -8.17 -27.69 2.66
C ARG A 130 -7.67 -26.31 2.22
N ASP A 131 -8.50 -25.29 2.44
CA ASP A 131 -8.21 -23.89 2.07
C ASP A 131 -8.05 -23.00 3.28
N LYS A 132 -7.28 -23.47 4.27
CA LYS A 132 -6.97 -22.69 5.47
C LYS A 132 -5.66 -21.92 5.25
N PRO A 133 -5.68 -20.62 4.91
CA PRO A 133 -4.45 -19.84 4.83
C PRO A 133 -3.85 -19.59 6.23
N PRO A 134 -2.56 -19.23 6.31
CA PRO A 134 -1.97 -18.69 7.53
C PRO A 134 -2.79 -17.52 8.11
N PRO A 135 -2.83 -17.36 9.44
CA PRO A 135 -3.58 -16.29 10.07
C PRO A 135 -3.00 -14.92 9.67
N ASN A 136 -3.88 -13.95 9.40
CA ASN A 136 -3.55 -12.58 9.02
C ASN A 136 -2.63 -12.47 7.78
N ILE A 137 -2.70 -13.44 6.87
CA ILE A 137 -1.95 -13.42 5.60
C ILE A 137 -2.31 -12.20 4.75
N GLU A 138 -3.49 -11.59 4.95
CA GLU A 138 -3.93 -10.40 4.24
C GLU A 138 -3.08 -9.18 4.60
N LEU A 139 -2.53 -9.14 5.82
CA LEU A 139 -1.64 -8.05 6.26
C LEU A 139 -0.35 -8.01 5.44
N THR A 140 0.14 -9.17 4.98
CA THR A 140 1.35 -9.24 4.14
C THR A 140 1.06 -8.80 2.71
N GLY A 141 -0.21 -8.78 2.30
CA GLY A 141 -0.64 -8.27 1.01
C GLY A 141 -0.92 -6.77 0.97
N LEU A 142 -0.85 -6.07 2.12
CA LEU A 142 -1.08 -4.63 2.20
C LEU A 142 0.11 -3.83 1.66
N GLY A 143 -0.18 -2.74 0.95
CA GLY A 143 0.85 -1.76 0.59
C GLY A 143 1.41 -1.06 1.84
N TYR A 144 2.67 -0.65 1.80
CA TYR A 144 3.30 0.10 2.88
C TYR A 144 3.80 1.47 2.41
N ASN A 145 3.39 2.54 3.08
CA ASN A 145 3.87 3.88 2.78
C ASN A 145 5.09 4.22 3.66
N ALA A 146 6.27 4.24 3.06
CA ALA A 146 7.54 4.49 3.77
C ALA A 146 7.65 5.89 4.40
N LEU A 147 6.93 6.89 3.89
CA LEU A 147 6.99 8.27 4.40
C LEU A 147 6.06 8.48 5.59
N THR A 148 4.89 7.83 5.61
CA THR A 148 3.93 7.96 6.72
C THR A 148 4.02 6.83 7.73
N GLY A 149 4.77 5.75 7.43
CA GLY A 149 4.87 4.57 8.29
C GLY A 149 3.56 3.79 8.45
N GLN A 150 2.63 3.96 7.50
CA GLN A 150 1.29 3.39 7.59
C GLN A 150 1.06 2.37 6.47
N PHE A 151 0.33 1.31 6.81
CA PHE A 151 -0.23 0.40 5.81
C PHE A 151 -1.29 1.12 4.96
N ARG A 152 -1.44 0.63 3.74
CA ARG A 152 -2.39 1.06 2.72
C ARG A 152 -3.19 -0.15 2.25
N ASN A 153 -4.04 0.07 1.27
CA ASN A 153 -4.90 -0.96 0.70
C ASN A 153 -4.09 -2.15 0.18
N GLN A 154 -4.79 -3.27 0.02
CA GLN A 154 -4.23 -4.50 -0.53
C GLN A 154 -3.68 -4.25 -1.94
N VAL A 155 -2.47 -4.77 -2.18
CA VAL A 155 -1.78 -4.74 -3.47
C VAL A 155 -1.54 -6.17 -3.97
N LEU A 156 -1.21 -7.09 -3.06
CA LEU A 156 -1.04 -8.50 -3.38
C LEU A 156 -2.24 -9.30 -2.89
N ASN A 157 -2.87 -10.04 -3.80
CA ASN A 157 -3.84 -11.05 -3.41
C ASN A 157 -3.13 -12.24 -2.77
N THR A 158 -3.20 -12.32 -1.45
CA THR A 158 -2.59 -13.42 -0.69
C THR A 158 -3.53 -14.61 -0.50
N LYS A 159 -4.73 -14.58 -1.08
CA LYS A 159 -5.70 -15.68 -1.07
C LYS A 159 -5.73 -16.49 -2.36
N SER A 160 -5.12 -16.01 -3.44
CA SER A 160 -4.99 -16.81 -4.67
C SER A 160 -3.93 -17.91 -4.52
N PHE A 161 -4.34 -19.16 -4.70
CA PHE A 161 -3.45 -20.31 -4.61
C PHE A 161 -2.79 -20.67 -5.95
N GLY A 162 -3.28 -20.12 -7.06
CA GLY A 162 -2.74 -20.36 -8.40
C GLY A 162 -2.78 -21.84 -8.80
N GLY A 163 -3.81 -22.57 -8.35
CA GLY A 163 -3.99 -24.00 -8.61
C GLY A 163 -3.01 -24.92 -7.88
N GLN A 164 -2.19 -24.40 -6.96
CA GLN A 164 -1.22 -25.19 -6.19
C GLN A 164 -1.70 -25.48 -4.77
N CYS A 165 -1.49 -26.71 -4.30
CA CYS A 165 -1.80 -27.15 -2.93
C CYS A 165 -0.52 -27.23 -2.09
N ARG A 166 0.07 -26.07 -1.77
CA ARG A 166 1.30 -25.98 -0.97
C ARG A 166 0.99 -25.97 0.52
N LYS A 167 1.01 -27.16 1.14
CA LYS A 167 0.74 -27.33 2.58
C LYS A 167 1.97 -27.09 3.44
N VAL A 168 1.80 -26.36 4.54
CA VAL A 168 2.82 -26.15 5.59
C VAL A 168 2.24 -26.46 6.97
N TYR A 169 3.10 -26.94 7.87
CA TYR A 169 2.69 -27.26 9.24
C TYR A 169 2.50 -25.98 10.08
N SER A 170 1.47 -25.99 10.93
CA SER A 170 1.32 -25.00 12.00
C SER A 170 2.38 -25.20 13.09
N VAL A 171 2.66 -24.15 13.86
CA VAL A 171 3.65 -24.13 14.96
C VAL A 171 3.43 -25.26 15.98
N ASP A 172 2.16 -25.54 16.27
CA ASP A 172 1.70 -26.56 17.21
C ASP A 172 1.59 -27.97 16.59
N GLY A 173 1.84 -28.10 15.27
CA GLY A 173 1.85 -29.37 14.55
C GLY A 173 0.49 -30.07 14.41
N ARG A 174 -0.60 -29.49 14.95
CA ARG A 174 -1.95 -30.07 14.93
C ARG A 174 -2.73 -29.73 13.68
N ASP A 175 -2.35 -28.65 13.02
CA ASP A 175 -3.03 -28.11 11.85
C ASP A 175 -2.03 -27.84 10.71
N PHE A 176 -2.59 -27.72 9.51
CA PHE A 176 -1.87 -27.35 8.29
C PHE A 176 -2.45 -26.06 7.72
N TYR A 177 -1.58 -25.23 7.17
CA TYR A 177 -1.95 -24.07 6.38
C TYR A 177 -1.64 -24.31 4.90
N ARG A 178 -2.46 -23.72 4.02
CA ARG A 178 -2.24 -23.68 2.58
C ARG A 178 -1.59 -22.35 2.22
N LEU A 179 -0.41 -22.38 1.59
CA LEU A 179 0.27 -21.18 1.11
C LEU A 179 -0.27 -20.76 -0.25
N SER A 180 -0.43 -19.46 -0.44
CA SER A 180 -0.79 -18.85 -1.72
C SER A 180 0.32 -18.99 -2.75
N GLY A 181 -0.04 -18.87 -4.03
CA GLY A 181 0.93 -18.93 -5.14
C GLY A 181 1.98 -17.82 -5.05
N ASN A 182 1.58 -16.67 -4.51
CA ASN A 182 2.42 -15.48 -4.38
C ASN A 182 3.42 -15.55 -3.21
N ILE A 183 3.29 -16.52 -2.30
CA ILE A 183 4.20 -16.63 -1.14
C ILE A 183 5.37 -17.54 -1.48
N LEU A 184 6.59 -16.99 -1.53
CA LEU A 184 7.78 -17.78 -1.81
C LEU A 184 8.13 -18.74 -0.66
N SER A 185 8.10 -18.26 0.58
CA SER A 185 8.58 -19.02 1.75
C SER A 185 7.73 -18.75 3.00
N TYR A 186 7.71 -19.71 3.91
CA TYR A 186 7.05 -19.63 5.20
C TYR A 186 7.94 -20.21 6.29
N THR A 187 8.18 -19.43 7.34
CA THR A 187 9.04 -19.80 8.46
C THR A 187 8.30 -19.65 9.78
N PHE A 188 8.37 -20.68 10.62
CA PHE A 188 7.72 -20.71 11.94
C PHE A 188 8.73 -20.65 13.11
N GLN A 189 10.02 -20.48 12.81
CA GLN A 189 11.06 -20.34 13.83
C GLN A 189 10.90 -19.00 14.56
N VAL A 190 10.55 -19.05 15.85
CA VAL A 190 10.47 -17.87 16.70
C VAL A 190 11.84 -17.62 17.35
N LEU A 191 12.58 -16.63 16.83
CA LEU A 191 13.81 -16.13 17.44
C LEU A 191 13.46 -14.93 18.32
N ASN A 192 13.64 -15.05 19.64
CA ASN A 192 13.55 -13.95 20.61
C ASN A 192 12.46 -12.89 20.33
N TYR A 193 11.19 -13.19 20.62
CA TYR A 193 10.06 -12.25 20.65
C TYR A 193 9.89 -11.28 19.45
N ARG A 194 10.47 -11.56 18.27
CA ARG A 194 10.19 -10.83 17.02
C ARG A 194 9.85 -11.80 15.90
N PHE A 195 8.58 -11.79 15.49
CA PHE A 195 8.12 -12.47 14.27
C PHE A 195 8.68 -11.73 13.05
N ASN A 196 9.51 -12.42 12.25
CA ASN A 196 9.94 -11.94 10.93
C ASN A 196 9.21 -12.76 9.86
N PHE A 197 8.31 -12.12 9.12
CA PHE A 197 7.83 -12.64 7.83
C PHE A 197 8.65 -11.96 6.73
N PHE A 198 9.30 -12.73 5.86
CA PHE A 198 10.00 -12.22 4.69
C PHE A 198 9.17 -12.48 3.43
N LEU A 199 8.69 -11.41 2.80
CA LEU A 199 8.41 -11.37 1.36
C LEU A 199 9.67 -10.79 0.70
N VAL A 200 10.26 -11.52 -0.24
CA VAL A 200 11.25 -10.96 -1.18
C VAL A 200 10.51 -10.64 -2.46
#